data_AF-A0A1Y1Z7Y7-F1
#
_entry.id   AF-A0A1Y1Z7Y7-F1
#
_cell.length_a   1.000
_cell.length_b   1.000
_cell.length_c   1.000
_cell.angle_alpha   90.00
_cell.angle_beta   90.00
_cell.angle_gamma   90.00
#
_symmetry.space_group_name_H-M   'P 1'
#
loop_
_entity.id
_entity.type
_entity.pdbx_description
1 polymer ?
#
loop_
_entity_poly.entity_id
_entity_poly.type
_entity_poly.pdbx_seq_one_letter_code
_entity_poly.pdbx_strand_id
1 'polypeptide(L)'
;SMRQNATKEECKAEAGHDQTQWNRYYYITKEECTRFSEAHPEWSKWGLIPANVQEDMRARVNTRLVAEGIPAVNMDVFKWRMAQLLRDVGRKYPQGSMLPTGMTSSSAASSSSSAPQPPTQSQSGGSTQQPEEEARPYDPVRDV
;
A
#
# COMPACT_ATOMS: atom_id res chain seq x y z
N SER A 1 -7.21 2.16 18.24
CA SER A 1 -6.52 1.00 17.64
C SER A 1 -6.99 0.75 16.24
N MET A 2 -6.09 1.00 15.30
CA MET A 2 -6.25 0.75 13.87
C MET A 2 -6.33 -0.76 13.56
N ARG A 3 -7.15 -1.13 12.56
CA ARG A 3 -7.34 -2.53 12.14
C ARG A 3 -6.06 -3.09 11.51
N GLN A 4 -5.79 -4.39 11.66
CA GLN A 4 -4.59 -5.04 11.10
C GLN A 4 -4.49 -4.94 9.57
N ASN A 5 -5.64 -4.79 8.88
CA ASN A 5 -5.72 -4.68 7.42
C ASN A 5 -6.03 -3.24 6.97
N ALA A 6 -5.72 -2.24 7.79
CA ALA A 6 -6.02 -0.86 7.45
C ALA A 6 -5.37 -0.45 6.12
N THR A 7 -6.10 0.28 5.30
CA THR A 7 -5.60 0.79 4.02
C THR A 7 -4.77 2.05 4.22
N LYS A 8 -4.00 2.44 3.19
CA LYS A 8 -3.24 3.69 3.19
C LYS A 8 -4.15 4.90 3.41
N GLU A 9 -5.35 4.85 2.82
CA GLU A 9 -6.36 5.91 2.89
C GLU A 9 -6.91 6.06 4.32
N GLU A 10 -7.20 4.95 5.00
CA GLU A 10 -7.62 4.95 6.41
C GLU A 10 -6.51 5.50 7.32
N CYS A 11 -5.25 5.10 7.10
CA CYS A 11 -4.13 5.56 7.90
C CYS A 11 -3.84 7.05 7.70
N LYS A 12 -3.99 7.54 6.46
CA LYS A 12 -3.83 8.96 6.12
C LYS A 12 -4.93 9.80 6.77
N ALA A 13 -6.18 9.32 6.72
CA ALA A 13 -7.29 9.98 7.38
C ALA A 13 -7.11 10.04 8.90
N GLU A 14 -6.70 8.94 9.53
CA GLU A 14 -6.41 8.87 10.96
C GLU A 14 -5.27 9.82 11.39
N ALA A 15 -4.27 10.02 10.52
CA ALA A 15 -3.18 10.96 10.76
C ALA A 15 -3.57 12.43 10.54
N GLY A 16 -4.72 12.71 9.94
CA GLY A 16 -5.12 14.05 9.54
C GLY A 16 -4.20 14.67 8.49
N HIS A 17 -3.53 13.84 7.68
CA HIS A 17 -2.55 14.30 6.70
C HIS A 17 -3.17 14.52 5.31
N ASP A 18 -2.78 15.61 4.65
CA ASP A 18 -2.98 15.75 3.21
C ASP A 18 -2.02 14.85 2.41
N GLN A 19 -2.13 14.85 1.07
CA GLN A 19 -1.32 13.98 0.23
C GLN A 19 0.19 14.31 0.28
N THR A 20 0.54 15.59 0.37
CA THR A 20 1.93 16.06 0.42
C THR A 20 2.55 15.71 1.77
N GLN A 21 1.82 15.98 2.85
CA GLN A 21 2.18 15.61 4.22
C GLN A 21 2.39 14.11 4.35
N TRP A 22 1.47 13.31 3.80
CA TRP A 22 1.57 11.86 3.82
C TRP A 22 2.80 11.34 3.06
N ASN A 23 3.09 11.94 1.89
CA ASN A 23 4.29 11.59 1.13
C ASN A 23 5.55 11.95 1.93
N ARG A 24 5.57 13.11 2.59
CA ARG A 24 6.72 13.53 3.38
C ARG A 24 6.93 12.66 4.61
N TYR A 25 5.85 12.32 5.31
CA TYR A 25 5.84 11.31 6.37
C TYR A 25 6.42 9.97 5.91
N TYR A 26 6.04 9.51 4.73
CA TYR A 26 6.61 8.30 4.15
C TYR A 26 8.13 8.40 3.96
N TYR A 27 8.64 9.49 3.42
CA TYR A 27 10.09 9.65 3.22
C TYR A 27 10.84 9.67 4.55
N ILE A 28 10.38 10.47 5.51
CA ILE A 28 11.01 10.57 6.84
C ILE A 28 11.04 9.21 7.54
N THR A 29 9.92 8.47 7.50
CA THR A 29 9.84 7.14 8.12
C THR A 29 10.70 6.10 7.39
N LYS A 30 10.79 6.18 6.07
CA LYS A 30 11.65 5.31 5.28
C LYS A 30 13.12 5.50 5.65
N GLU A 31 13.60 6.75 5.73
CA GLU A 31 14.98 7.05 6.13
C GLU A 31 15.27 6.54 7.55
N GLU A 32 14.36 6.78 8.49
CA GLU A 32 14.49 6.28 9.86
C GLU A 32 14.54 4.75 9.91
N CYS A 33 13.68 4.09 9.14
CA CYS A 33 13.64 2.63 9.05
C CYS A 33 14.91 2.06 8.43
N THR A 34 15.43 2.65 7.35
CA THR A 34 16.67 2.21 6.71
C THR A 34 17.84 2.32 7.68
N ARG A 35 18.02 3.50 8.28
CA ARG A 35 19.06 3.72 9.30
C ARG A 35 18.95 2.73 10.46
N PHE A 36 17.73 2.48 10.92
CA PHE A 36 17.48 1.53 12.01
C PHE A 36 17.82 0.09 11.60
N SER A 37 17.42 -0.34 10.40
CA SER A 37 17.68 -1.69 9.92
C SER A 37 19.16 -1.97 9.67
N GLU A 38 19.95 -0.95 9.33
CA GLU A 38 21.41 -1.06 9.19
C GLU A 38 22.10 -1.15 10.55
N ALA A 39 21.62 -0.42 11.55
CA ALA A 39 22.16 -0.44 12.91
C ALA A 39 21.77 -1.69 13.71
N HIS A 40 20.57 -2.22 13.46
CA HIS A 40 19.96 -3.33 14.20
C HIS A 40 19.38 -4.40 13.26
N PRO A 41 20.24 -5.15 12.54
CA PRO A 41 19.80 -6.18 11.60
C PRO A 41 18.98 -7.31 12.26
N GLU A 42 19.16 -7.54 13.56
CA GLU A 42 18.41 -8.51 14.35
C GLU A 42 16.91 -8.16 14.48
N TRP A 43 16.56 -6.88 14.36
CA TRP A 43 15.20 -6.37 14.54
C TRP A 43 14.47 -6.17 13.20
N SER A 44 14.39 -7.25 12.41
CA SER A 44 13.78 -7.27 11.07
C SER A 44 12.25 -7.16 11.04
N LYS A 45 11.57 -7.20 12.19
CA LYS A 45 10.11 -7.13 12.30
C LYS A 45 9.72 -6.17 13.41
N TRP A 46 8.64 -5.40 13.20
CA TRP A 46 8.14 -4.45 14.20
C TRP A 46 7.93 -5.08 15.59
N GLY A 47 7.37 -6.29 15.66
CA GLY A 47 7.11 -6.97 16.92
C GLY A 47 8.36 -7.44 17.68
N LEU A 48 9.55 -7.40 17.06
CA LEU A 48 10.82 -7.72 17.72
C LEU A 48 11.47 -6.49 18.35
N ILE A 49 11.04 -5.29 17.97
CA ILE A 49 11.60 -4.04 18.47
C ILE A 49 11.04 -3.78 19.88
N PRO A 50 11.87 -3.52 20.90
CA PRO A 50 11.40 -3.16 22.23
C PRO A 50 10.52 -1.90 22.23
N ALA A 51 9.52 -1.83 23.12
CA ALA A 51 8.55 -0.74 23.15
C ALA A 51 9.18 0.65 23.37
N ASN A 52 10.21 0.74 24.21
CA ASN A 52 10.96 1.98 24.42
C ASN A 52 11.64 2.45 23.12
N VAL A 53 12.21 1.53 22.34
CA VAL A 53 12.84 1.85 21.06
C VAL A 53 11.79 2.28 20.02
N GLN A 54 10.62 1.62 20.00
CA GLN A 54 9.50 2.03 19.15
C GLN A 54 9.06 3.48 19.44
N GLU A 55 8.95 3.82 20.73
CA GLU A 55 8.58 5.17 21.17
C GLU A 55 9.65 6.20 20.78
N ASP A 56 10.93 5.90 21.01
CA ASP A 56 12.04 6.78 20.62
C ASP A 56 12.08 7.02 19.11
N MET A 57 11.86 5.97 18.30
CA MET A 57 11.76 6.11 16.84
C MET A 57 10.59 7.01 16.44
N ARG A 58 9.41 6.80 17.05
CA ARG A 58 8.23 7.63 16.80
C ARG A 58 8.49 9.09 17.17
N ALA A 59 9.10 9.33 18.33
CA ALA A 59 9.43 10.67 18.80
C ALA A 59 10.35 11.38 17.80
N ARG A 60 11.43 10.74 17.34
CA ARG A 60 12.35 11.33 16.33
C ARG A 60 11.65 11.67 15.02
N VAL A 61 10.75 10.80 14.55
CA VAL A 61 9.96 11.05 13.34
C VAL A 61 9.03 12.23 13.56
N ASN A 62 8.27 12.25 14.66
CA ASN A 62 7.35 13.33 14.98
C ASN A 62 8.07 14.67 15.18
N THR A 63 9.26 14.70 15.77
CA THR A 63 10.08 15.92 15.85
C THR A 63 10.37 16.48 14.45
N ARG A 64 10.72 15.64 13.47
CA ARG A 64 10.96 16.09 12.09
C ARG A 64 9.67 16.54 11.41
N LEU A 65 8.57 15.82 11.60
CA LEU A 65 7.26 16.22 11.05
C LEU A 65 6.84 17.60 11.56
N VAL A 66 6.90 17.81 12.87
CA VAL A 66 6.50 19.08 13.50
C VAL A 66 7.42 20.22 13.06
N ALA A 67 8.72 19.98 12.92
CA ALA A 67 9.67 20.96 12.39
C ALA A 67 9.33 21.41 10.95
N GLU A 68 8.65 20.55 10.18
CA GLU A 68 8.17 20.84 8.83
C GLU A 68 6.70 21.32 8.78
N GLY A 69 6.06 21.55 9.93
CA GLY A 69 4.65 21.96 10.01
C GLY A 69 3.65 20.85 9.70
N ILE A 70 4.08 19.58 9.78
CA ILE A 70 3.24 18.40 9.55
C ILE A 70 2.71 17.87 10.89
N PRO A 71 1.42 17.52 11.01
CA PRO A 71 0.87 16.95 12.23
C PRO A 71 1.62 15.70 12.68
N ALA A 72 1.86 15.58 13.99
CA ALA A 72 2.45 14.38 14.58
C ALA A 72 1.54 13.16 14.39
N VAL A 73 2.14 11.98 14.22
CA VAL A 73 1.40 10.72 14.04
C VAL A 73 1.31 9.94 15.35
N ASN A 74 0.19 9.24 15.51
CA ASN A 74 -0.04 8.32 16.61
C ASN A 74 0.71 6.99 16.43
N MET A 75 0.82 6.20 17.51
CA MET A 75 1.55 4.92 17.48
C MET A 75 0.93 3.93 16.48
N ASP A 76 -0.39 3.92 16.33
CA ASP A 76 -1.08 3.00 15.41
C ASP A 76 -0.67 3.25 13.94
N VAL A 77 -0.69 4.51 13.49
CA VAL A 77 -0.26 4.92 12.14
C VAL A 77 1.23 4.63 11.94
N PHE A 78 2.05 4.89 12.97
CA PHE A 78 3.49 4.67 12.94
C PHE A 78 3.84 3.19 12.82
N LYS A 79 3.26 2.36 13.68
CA LYS A 79 3.39 0.90 13.67
C LYS A 79 3.01 0.31 12.31
N TRP A 80 1.86 0.71 11.77
CA TRP A 80 1.39 0.24 10.47
C TRP A 80 2.42 0.53 9.37
N ARG A 81 2.96 1.76 9.36
CA ARG A 81 3.97 2.19 8.38
C ARG A 81 5.28 1.42 8.53
N MET A 82 5.77 1.28 9.74
CA MET A 82 7.03 0.61 10.05
C MET A 82 6.98 -0.89 9.75
N ALA A 83 5.85 -1.55 10.04
CA ALA A 83 5.68 -2.96 9.71
C ALA A 83 5.81 -3.25 8.21
N GLN A 84 5.36 -2.33 7.35
CA GLN A 84 5.52 -2.43 5.90
C GLN A 84 6.96 -2.21 5.47
N LEU A 85 7.57 -1.12 5.96
CA LEU A 85 8.95 -0.76 5.60
C LEU A 85 9.95 -1.85 6.00
N LEU A 86 9.84 -2.38 7.22
CA LEU A 86 10.72 -3.46 7.70
C LEU A 86 10.56 -4.73 6.87
N ARG A 87 9.33 -5.07 6.46
CA ARG A 87 9.05 -6.20 5.56
C ARG A 87 9.69 -5.99 4.17
N ASP A 88 9.65 -4.77 3.65
CA ASP A 88 10.23 -4.44 2.34
C ASP A 88 11.76 -4.45 2.38
N VAL A 89 12.37 -3.98 3.48
CA VAL A 89 13.82 -4.05 3.69
C VAL A 89 14.29 -5.49 3.81
N GLY A 90 13.57 -6.33 4.58
CA GLY A 90 13.90 -7.75 4.72
C GLY A 90 13.81 -8.54 3.42
N ARG A 91 12.98 -8.12 2.45
CA ARG A 91 12.92 -8.73 1.11
C ARG A 91 14.12 -8.39 0.23
N LYS A 92 14.76 -7.24 0.44
CA LYS A 92 15.92 -6.80 -0.36
C LYS A 92 17.22 -7.50 0.03
N TYR A 93 17.30 -8.07 1.22
CA TYR A 93 18.48 -8.77 1.72
C TYR A 93 18.10 -10.11 2.35
N PRO A 94 17.76 -11.14 1.54
CA PRO A 94 17.66 -12.49 2.07
C PRO A 94 19.06 -12.93 2.51
N GLN A 95 19.27 -12.94 3.83
CA GLN A 95 20.41 -13.56 4.48
C GLN A 95 20.34 -15.07 4.21
N GLY A 96 20.88 -15.52 3.07
CA GLY A 96 20.93 -16.95 2.71
C GLY A 96 20.80 -17.35 1.25
N SER A 97 20.71 -16.45 0.27
CA SER A 97 20.70 -16.89 -1.15
C SER A 97 22.00 -16.50 -1.85
N MET A 98 23.01 -17.37 -1.72
CA MET A 98 23.96 -17.57 -2.81
C MET A 98 23.14 -17.96 -4.04
N LEU A 99 23.17 -17.13 -5.09
CA LEU A 99 23.12 -17.45 -6.52
C LEU A 99 22.69 -16.17 -7.29
N PRO A 100 23.54 -15.62 -8.17
CA PRO A 100 23.12 -14.61 -9.14
C PRO A 100 22.51 -15.34 -10.33
N THR A 101 21.19 -15.46 -10.40
CA THR A 101 20.53 -15.82 -11.66
C THR A 101 20.37 -14.53 -12.47
N GLY A 102 21.11 -14.49 -13.59
CA GLY A 102 21.25 -13.37 -14.51
C GLY A 102 19.92 -12.75 -14.94
N MET A 103 19.94 -11.44 -15.20
CA MET A 103 20.08 -10.93 -16.56
C MET A 103 18.95 -11.39 -17.49
N THR A 104 17.93 -10.55 -17.61
CA THR A 104 17.46 -10.11 -18.92
C THR A 104 16.74 -8.76 -18.77
N SER A 105 17.52 -7.71 -18.99
CA SER A 105 17.05 -6.47 -19.58
C SER A 105 17.25 -6.60 -21.09
N SER A 106 16.22 -6.29 -21.88
CA SER A 106 16.27 -5.75 -23.27
C SER A 106 14.81 -5.67 -23.75
N SER A 107 14.21 -4.49 -23.91
CA SER A 107 14.37 -3.51 -25.00
C SER A 107 13.75 -3.96 -26.34
N ALA A 108 12.66 -3.27 -26.70
CA ALA A 108 12.25 -2.79 -28.02
C ALA A 108 12.23 -3.71 -29.26
N ALA A 109 11.02 -3.93 -29.80
CA ALA A 109 10.63 -3.85 -31.22
C ALA A 109 9.08 -3.88 -31.25
N SER A 110 8.31 -2.90 -31.73
CA SER A 110 8.26 -2.26 -33.05
C SER A 110 8.04 -3.26 -34.18
N SER A 111 6.78 -3.63 -34.40
CA SER A 111 6.30 -4.11 -35.71
C SER A 111 4.85 -3.66 -35.91
N SER A 112 4.75 -2.56 -36.64
CA SER A 112 3.62 -2.10 -37.42
C SER A 112 3.16 -3.15 -38.42
N SER A 113 1.86 -3.44 -38.44
CA SER A 113 1.17 -3.98 -39.61
C SER A 113 -0.18 -3.29 -39.77
N SER A 114 -0.18 -2.36 -40.73
CA SER A 114 -1.35 -1.73 -41.30
C SER A 114 -2.10 -2.73 -42.19
N ALA A 115 -3.40 -2.89 -42.00
CA ALA A 115 -4.32 -3.32 -43.05
C ALA A 115 -5.71 -2.72 -42.75
N PRO A 116 -6.25 -1.87 -43.64
CA PRO A 116 -7.59 -1.30 -43.51
C PRO A 116 -8.63 -2.22 -44.16
N GLN A 117 -9.89 -2.17 -43.73
CA GLN A 117 -11.10 -2.23 -44.58
C GLN A 117 -12.41 -2.08 -43.76
N PRO A 118 -13.57 -1.74 -44.40
CA PRO A 118 -14.35 -0.52 -44.14
C PRO A 118 -15.71 -0.78 -43.42
N PRO A 119 -16.55 0.26 -43.19
CA PRO A 119 -17.66 0.21 -42.25
C PRO A 119 -18.98 -0.21 -42.90
N THR A 120 -19.82 -0.90 -42.13
CA THR A 120 -21.24 -1.11 -42.48
C THR A 120 -22.10 -0.57 -41.34
N GLN A 121 -22.83 0.49 -41.67
CA GLN A 121 -23.97 1.02 -40.90
C GLN A 121 -25.06 -0.03 -40.73
N SER A 122 -25.78 0.05 -39.61
CA SER A 122 -27.26 0.04 -39.50
C SER A 122 -27.58 -0.02 -38.00
N GLN A 123 -28.23 1.02 -37.44
CA GLN A 123 -29.68 1.06 -37.15
C GLN A 123 -30.08 -0.02 -36.12
N SER A 124 -30.90 0.20 -35.10
CA SER A 124 -31.82 1.28 -34.73
C SER A 124 -32.59 0.77 -33.51
N GLY A 125 -33.13 1.67 -32.68
CA GLY A 125 -34.20 1.38 -31.72
C GLY A 125 -33.77 0.57 -30.49
N GLY A 126 -34.33 0.75 -29.31
CA GLY A 126 -35.49 1.49 -28.89
C GLY A 126 -35.67 1.23 -27.40
N SER A 127 -36.30 2.20 -26.73
CA SER A 127 -36.71 2.20 -25.34
C SER A 127 -37.37 0.89 -24.87
N THR A 128 -37.24 0.58 -23.57
CA THR A 128 -38.39 0.33 -22.67
C THR A 128 -37.89 0.24 -21.23
N GLN A 129 -38.36 1.16 -20.40
CA GLN A 129 -38.43 1.02 -18.94
C GLN A 129 -39.48 -0.05 -18.61
N GLN A 130 -39.24 -0.93 -17.65
CA GLN A 130 -40.25 -1.37 -16.66
C GLN A 130 -39.57 -2.17 -15.51
N PRO A 131 -40.20 -2.21 -14.32
CA PRO A 131 -39.60 -2.49 -13.01
C PRO A 131 -39.83 -3.96 -12.58
N GLU A 132 -39.52 -4.28 -11.31
CA GLU A 132 -40.10 -5.34 -10.45
C GLU A 132 -40.10 -6.80 -11.00
N GLU A 133 -39.42 -7.79 -10.42
CA GLU A 133 -39.69 -8.34 -9.09
C GLU A 133 -38.52 -9.19 -8.57
N GLU A 134 -38.52 -9.27 -7.26
CA GLU A 134 -37.71 -10.06 -6.34
C GLU A 134 -37.68 -11.56 -6.68
N ALA A 135 -36.63 -12.04 -7.33
CA ALA A 135 -36.31 -13.46 -7.40
C ALA A 135 -35.18 -13.79 -6.41
N ARG A 136 -35.50 -13.79 -5.11
CA ARG A 136 -34.61 -14.43 -4.13
C ARG A 136 -34.66 -15.94 -4.37
N PRO A 137 -33.51 -16.62 -4.52
CA PRO A 137 -33.47 -18.07 -4.60
C PRO A 137 -34.12 -18.68 -3.35
N TYR A 138 -35.03 -19.62 -3.56
CA TYR A 138 -35.73 -20.35 -2.49
C TYR A 138 -34.71 -20.99 -1.53
N ASP A 139 -34.87 -20.74 -0.22
CA ASP A 139 -34.01 -21.27 0.85
C ASP A 139 -34.81 -22.25 1.73
N PRO A 140 -34.69 -23.58 1.49
CA PRO A 140 -35.49 -24.59 2.16
C PRO A 140 -35.22 -24.74 3.67
N VAL A 141 -34.22 -24.05 4.22
CA VAL A 141 -33.95 -24.04 5.67
C VAL A 141 -34.70 -22.91 6.39
N ARG A 142 -35.15 -21.88 5.67
CA ARG A 142 -35.79 -20.69 6.24
C ARG A 142 -37.31 -20.61 6.02
N ASP A 143 -37.83 -21.25 4.98
CA ASP A 143 -39.23 -21.15 4.55
C ASP A 143 -40.08 -22.41 4.86
N VAL A 144 -39.84 -23.07 6.01
CA VAL A 144 -40.65 -24.18 6.58
C VAL A 144 -41.33 -23.82 7.89
#